data_AF-A4YPA0-F1
#
_entry.id   AF-A4YPA0-F1
#
_cell.length_a   1.000
_cell.length_b   1.000
_cell.length_c   1.000
_cell.angle_alpha   90.00
_cell.angle_beta   90.00
_cell.angle_gamma   90.00
#
_symmetry.space_group_name_H-M   'P 1'
#
loop_
_entity.id
_entity.type
_entity.pdbx_description
1 polymer ?
#
loop_
_entity_poly.entity_id
_entity_poly.type
_entity_poly.pdbx_seq_one_letter_code
_entity_poly.pdbx_strand_id
1 'polypeptide(L)'
;MKILCIVTLSPTADRNEVARRLSEELRESWTLYAGGVIREAYATDDPTQVVFVLEAADIATAEAALGRLPLIHEGSFTLQLIALRPFSNWARLFATP
;
A
#
# COMPACT_ATOMS: atom_id res chain seq x y z
N MET A 1 -11.41 -7.81 0.64
CA MET A 1 -11.78 -6.53 0.00
C MET A 1 -10.55 -5.91 -0.65
N LYS A 2 -10.73 -5.07 -1.68
CA LYS A 2 -9.64 -4.37 -2.37
C LYS A 2 -9.37 -3.02 -1.68
N ILE A 3 -8.12 -2.69 -1.43
CA ILE A 3 -7.72 -1.46 -0.72
C ILE A 3 -6.60 -0.79 -1.53
N LEU A 4 -6.71 0.51 -1.77
CA LEU A 4 -5.61 1.30 -2.31
C LEU A 4 -4.80 1.86 -1.13
N CYS A 5 -3.48 1.68 -1.17
CA CYS A 5 -2.57 2.24 -0.19
C CYS A 5 -1.56 3.14 -0.89
N ILE A 6 -1.49 4.39 -0.44
CA ILE A 6 -0.42 5.30 -0.81
C ILE A 6 0.60 5.27 0.32
N VAL A 7 1.82 4.87 -0.01
CA VAL A 7 2.95 4.83 0.93
C VAL A 7 3.84 6.02 0.58
N THR A 8 4.02 6.94 1.54
CA THR A 8 4.80 8.16 1.34
C THR A 8 5.91 8.24 2.36
N LEU A 9 7.15 8.46 1.91
CA LEU A 9 8.30 8.68 2.79
C LEU A 9 8.00 9.87 3.70
N SER A 10 8.16 9.68 5.01
CA SER A 10 7.94 10.75 5.97
C SER A 10 8.90 11.93 5.69
N PRO A 11 8.43 13.18 5.75
CA PRO A 11 9.29 14.36 5.61
C PRO A 11 10.43 14.43 6.63
N THR A 12 10.27 13.75 7.77
CA THR A 12 11.27 13.69 8.85
C THR A 12 12.15 12.45 8.81
N ALA A 13 11.97 11.55 7.84
CA ALA A 13 12.77 10.34 7.72
C ALA A 13 14.19 10.64 7.23
N ASP A 14 15.18 9.92 7.78
CA ASP A 14 16.55 9.95 7.25
C ASP A 14 16.63 9.13 5.96
N ARG A 15 16.80 9.82 4.84
CA ARG A 15 16.88 9.22 3.50
C ARG A 15 18.06 8.26 3.34
N ASN A 16 19.19 8.53 3.99
CA ASN A 16 20.37 7.67 3.89
C ASN A 16 20.14 6.35 4.62
N GLU A 17 19.55 6.41 5.81
CA GLU A 17 19.20 5.23 6.58
C GLU A 17 18.13 4.39 5.89
N VAL A 18 17.10 5.04 5.35
CA VAL A 18 16.07 4.40 4.51
C VAL A 18 16.70 3.69 3.32
N ALA A 19 17.58 4.36 2.58
CA ALA A 19 18.26 3.75 1.43
C ALA A 19 19.12 2.55 1.83
N ARG A 20 19.83 2.63 2.97
CA ARG A 20 20.67 1.55 3.50
C ARG A 20 19.85 0.29 3.83
N ARG A 21 18.64 0.47 4.34
CA ARG A 21 17.75 -0.62 4.80
C ARG A 21 16.65 -1.01 3.83
N LEU A 22 16.54 -0.31 2.69
CA LEU A 22 15.48 -0.54 1.70
C LEU A 22 15.41 -2.00 1.21
N SER A 23 16.55 -2.70 1.14
CA SER A 23 16.57 -4.11 0.73
C SER A 23 15.85 -5.06 1.71
N GLU A 24 15.77 -4.70 2.99
CA GLU A 24 15.01 -5.44 4.01
C GLU A 24 13.51 -5.26 3.77
N GLU A 25 13.10 -4.02 3.56
CA GLU A 25 11.72 -3.62 3.23
C GLU A 25 11.21 -4.32 1.96
N LEU A 26 12.03 -4.35 0.91
CA LEU A 26 11.70 -4.99 -0.37
C LEU A 26 11.53 -6.51 -0.22
N ARG A 27 12.31 -7.17 0.64
CA ARG A 27 12.18 -8.61 0.87
C ARG A 27 10.88 -8.95 1.59
N GLU A 28 10.52 -8.19 2.62
CA GLU A 28 9.28 -8.44 3.35
C GLU A 28 8.04 -8.07 2.54
N SER A 29 8.08 -6.96 1.78
CA SER A 29 6.99 -6.61 0.86
C SER A 29 6.84 -7.62 -0.28
N TRP A 30 7.94 -8.24 -0.75
CA TRP A 30 7.87 -9.38 -1.67
C TRP A 30 7.13 -10.57 -1.05
N THR A 31 7.37 -10.89 0.23
CA THR A 31 6.63 -11.96 0.92
C THR A 31 5.13 -11.66 0.98
N LEU A 32 4.75 -10.41 1.24
CA LEU A 32 3.34 -9.98 1.20
C LEU A 32 2.75 -10.08 -0.22
N TYR A 33 3.54 -9.77 -1.25
CA TYR A 33 3.14 -9.96 -2.64
C TYR A 33 2.96 -11.45 -2.98
N ALA A 34 3.95 -12.29 -2.68
CA ALA A 34 3.86 -13.73 -2.92
C ALA A 34 2.67 -14.37 -2.15
N GLY A 35 2.37 -13.86 -0.95
CA GLY A 35 1.32 -14.35 -0.07
C GLY A 35 -0.09 -13.85 -0.37
N GLY A 36 -0.29 -12.98 -1.37
CA GLY A 36 -1.63 -12.54 -1.76
C GLY A 36 -2.09 -11.20 -1.20
N VAL A 37 -1.33 -10.58 -0.30
CA VAL A 37 -1.75 -9.33 0.36
C VAL A 37 -1.51 -8.13 -0.55
N ILE A 38 -0.31 -7.97 -1.09
CA ILE A 38 -0.03 -6.95 -2.12
C ILE A 38 -0.36 -7.56 -3.47
N ARG A 39 -1.32 -7.01 -4.22
CA ARG A 39 -1.73 -7.50 -5.55
C ARG A 39 -1.13 -6.72 -6.70
N GLU A 40 -0.91 -5.44 -6.49
CA GLU A 40 -0.25 -4.57 -7.47
C GLU A 40 0.65 -3.59 -6.73
N ALA A 41 1.76 -3.21 -7.35
CA ALA A 41 2.72 -2.26 -6.82
C ALA A 41 3.22 -1.34 -7.94
N TYR A 42 3.18 -0.04 -7.70
CA TYR A 42 3.51 0.98 -8.69
C TYR A 42 4.48 2.01 -8.10
N ALA A 43 5.57 2.28 -8.81
CA ALA A 43 6.33 3.51 -8.62
C ALA A 43 5.51 4.69 -9.16
N THR A 44 5.72 5.87 -8.58
CA THR A 44 5.08 7.11 -9.06
C THR A 44 6.15 8.07 -9.60
N ASP A 45 5.72 9.15 -10.26
CA ASP A 45 6.63 10.22 -10.67
C ASP A 45 7.22 10.96 -9.46
N ASP A 46 6.59 10.86 -8.28
CA ASP A 46 7.20 11.26 -7.02
C ASP A 46 8.06 10.11 -6.46
N PRO A 47 9.39 10.26 -6.40
CA PRO A 47 10.29 9.21 -5.94
C PRO A 47 10.14 8.90 -4.43
N THR A 48 9.37 9.71 -3.71
CA THR A 48 9.06 9.50 -2.29
C THR A 48 7.77 8.71 -2.07
N GLN A 49 7.06 8.37 -3.15
CA GLN A 49 5.76 7.74 -3.08
C GLN A 49 5.68 6.48 -3.94
N VAL A 50 5.05 5.46 -3.38
CA VAL A 50 4.63 4.25 -4.10
C VAL A 50 3.16 3.97 -3.82
N VAL A 51 2.51 3.28 -4.75
CA VAL A 51 1.12 2.85 -4.60
C VAL A 51 1.07 1.33 -4.54
N PHE A 52 0.43 0.82 -3.49
CA PHE A 52 0.06 -0.58 -3.41
C PHE A 52 -1.44 -0.74 -3.57
N VAL A 53 -1.81 -1.81 -4.26
CA VAL A 53 -3.18 -2.31 -4.28
C VAL A 53 -3.19 -3.60 -3.48
N LEU A 54 -3.96 -3.61 -2.39
CA LEU A 54 -3.98 -4.67 -1.40
C LEU A 54 -5.28 -5.48 -1.47
N GLU A 55 -5.18 -6.72 -1.02
CA GLU A 55 -6.32 -7.59 -0.72
C GLU A 55 -6.23 -8.09 0.72
N ALA A 56 -7.21 -7.72 1.54
CA ALA A 56 -7.30 -8.10 2.95
C ALA A 56 -8.76 -8.18 3.41
N ALA A 57 -9.04 -8.70 4.60
CA ALA A 57 -10.40 -8.75 5.15
C ALA A 57 -10.99 -7.35 5.39
N ASP A 58 -10.18 -6.45 5.94
CA ASP A 58 -10.51 -5.06 6.28
C ASP A 58 -9.25 -4.17 6.29
N ILE A 59 -9.42 -2.87 6.57
CA ILE A 59 -8.31 -1.91 6.67
C ILE A 59 -7.35 -2.30 7.79
N ALA A 60 -7.85 -2.71 8.96
CA ALA A 60 -7.01 -3.04 10.11
C ALA A 60 -6.07 -4.22 9.82
N THR A 61 -6.55 -5.23 9.10
CA THR A 61 -5.76 -6.38 8.65
C THR A 61 -4.68 -5.95 7.65
N ALA A 62 -5.01 -5.06 6.72
CA ALA A 62 -4.04 -4.52 5.76
C ALA A 62 -2.97 -3.66 6.44
N GLU A 63 -3.38 -2.80 7.38
CA GLU A 63 -2.48 -1.96 8.17
C GLU A 63 -1.56 -2.80 9.05
N ALA A 64 -2.08 -3.84 9.71
CA ALA A 64 -1.26 -4.77 10.49
C ALA A 64 -0.27 -5.56 9.61
N ALA A 65 -0.64 -5.94 8.38
CA ALA A 65 0.27 -6.60 7.46
C ALA A 65 1.40 -5.68 6.99
N LEU A 66 1.07 -4.44 6.58
CA LEU A 66 2.06 -3.45 6.17
C LEU A 66 2.92 -2.95 7.35
N GLY A 67 2.36 -2.85 8.54
CA GLY A 67 3.07 -2.45 9.77
C GLY A 67 4.13 -3.44 10.22
N ARG A 68 4.24 -4.62 9.59
CA ARG A 68 5.34 -5.57 9.78
C ARG A 68 6.55 -5.27 8.91
N LEU A 69 6.40 -4.41 7.90
CA LEU A 69 7.52 -4.00 7.06
C LEU A 69 8.45 -3.09 7.88
N PRO A 70 9.77 -3.36 7.95
CA PRO A 70 10.67 -2.70 8.89
C PRO A 70 10.63 -1.17 8.88
N LEU A 71 10.65 -0.55 7.70
CA LEU A 71 10.69 0.91 7.57
C LEU A 71 9.32 1.55 7.82
N ILE A 72 8.23 0.85 7.52
CA ILE A 72 6.87 1.28 7.90
C ILE A 72 6.71 1.19 9.43
N HIS A 73 7.10 0.07 10.03
CA HIS A 73 7.01 -0.17 11.47
C HIS A 73 7.69 0.94 12.29
N GLU A 74 8.84 1.41 11.82
CA GLU A 74 9.62 2.46 12.47
C GLU A 74 9.16 3.89 12.14
N GLY A 75 8.11 4.04 11.31
CA GLY A 75 7.54 5.34 10.96
C GLY A 75 8.34 6.12 9.90
N SER A 76 9.22 5.45 9.15
CA SER A 76 9.91 6.09 8.01
C SER A 76 8.95 6.36 6.85
N PHE A 77 7.82 5.65 6.80
CA PHE A 77 6.75 5.85 5.83
C PHE A 77 5.42 6.14 6.53
N THR A 78 4.59 6.94 5.87
CA THR A 78 3.20 7.17 6.23
C THR A 78 2.29 6.43 5.25
N LEU A 79 1.19 5.88 5.77
CA LEU A 79 0.24 5.10 4.98
C LEU A 79 -1.11 5.81 4.90
N GLN A 80 -1.63 5.95 3.69
CA GLN A 80 -3.02 6.33 3.45
C GLN A 80 -3.74 5.12 2.85
N LEU A 81 -4.62 4.49 3.64
CA LEU A 81 -5.41 3.34 3.20
C LEU A 81 -6.83 3.78 2.81
N ILE A 82 -7.27 3.36 1.63
CA ILE A 82 -8.57 3.69 1.06
C ILE A 82 -9.28 2.39 0.67
N ALA A 83 -10.35 2.06 1.39
CA ALA A 83 -11.22 0.95 1.06
C ALA A 83 -11.89 1.15 -0.31
N LEU A 84 -11.66 0.23 -1.24
CA LEU A 84 -12.28 0.26 -2.57
C LEU A 84 -13.53 -0.61 -2.63
N ARG A 85 -14.48 -0.19 -3.44
CA ARG A 85 -15.69 -0.96 -3.80
C ARG A 85 -15.84 -0.95 -5.32
N PRO A 86 -16.51 -1.96 -5.90
CA PRO A 86 -16.87 -1.92 -7.31
C PRO A 86 -17.59 -0.62 -7.65
N PHE A 87 -17.22 0.00 -8.76
CA PHE A 87 -17.84 1.24 -9.23
C PHE A 87 -19.20 0.93 -9.87
N SER A 88 -20.23 0.72 -9.04
CA SER A 88 -21.57 0.30 -9.46
C SER A 88 -22.36 1.40 -10.19
N ASN A 89 -21.88 2.64 -10.21
CA ASN A 89 -22.59 3.75 -10.86
C ASN A 89 -22.80 3.55 -12.37
N TRP A 90 -21.93 2.81 -13.05
CA TRP A 90 -22.15 2.47 -14.47
C TRP A 90 -23.38 1.58 -14.69
N ALA A 91 -23.82 0.81 -13.69
CA ALA A 91 -25.05 0.03 -13.79
C ALA A 91 -26.28 0.90 -14.08
N ARG A 92 -26.23 2.19 -13.69
CA ARG A 92 -27.29 3.17 -13.99
C ARG A 92 -27.50 3.39 -15.48
N LEU A 93 -26.46 3.19 -16.31
CA LEU A 93 -26.57 3.31 -17.77
C LEU A 93 -27.46 2.21 -18.39
N PHE A 94 -27.73 1.14 -17.65
CA PHE A 94 -28.46 -0.03 -18.11
C PHE A 94 -29.76 -0.28 -17.33
N ALA A 95 -30.13 0.62 -16.42
CA ALA A 95 -31.42 0.54 -15.74
C ALA A 95 -32.54 0.89 -16.74
N THR A 96 -33.51 -0.01 -16.91
CA THR A 96 -34.74 0.28 -17.64
C THR A 96 -35.50 1.41 -16.92
N PRO A 97 -36.10 2.37 -17.65
CA PRO A 97 -36.87 3.47 -17.05
C PRO A 97 -37.94 3.01 -16.05
#